data_AF-A0A497S2E0-F1
#
_entry.id   AF-A0A497S2E0-F1
#
_cell.length_a   1.000
_cell.length_b   1.000
_cell.length_c   1.000
_cell.angle_alpha   90.00
_cell.angle_beta   90.00
_cell.angle_gamma   90.00
#
_symmetry.space_group_name_H-M   'P 1'
#
loop_
_entity.id
_entity.type
_entity.pdbx_description
1 polymer ?
#
loop_
_entity_poly.entity_id
_entity_poly.type
_entity_poly.pdbx_seq_one_letter_code
_entity_poly.pdbx_strand_id
1 'polypeptide(L)'
;EGLRKKFDNLCKLSDFLELDYKGIKISVYHGTIPFILNALAESQIYDIIVTGHTHRPEIKRIENTLIVNPGECCGYLTGKRTIALLNTENMSVEIIEI
;
A
#
# COMPACT_ATOMS: atom_id res chain seq x y z
N GLU A 1 10.80 -19.62 -0.13
CA GLU A 1 9.54 -20.27 0.32
C GLU A 1 9.29 -20.23 1.84
N GLY A 2 10.30 -20.17 2.71
CA GLY A 2 10.11 -20.26 4.17
C GLY A 2 9.11 -19.26 4.78
N LEU A 3 9.20 -17.96 4.42
CA LEU A 3 8.25 -16.94 4.90
C LEU A 3 6.82 -17.21 4.40
N ARG A 4 6.66 -17.52 3.10
CA ARG A 4 5.35 -17.85 2.52
C ARG A 4 4.70 -19.00 3.27
N LYS A 5 5.43 -20.08 3.53
CA LYS A 5 4.93 -21.24 4.29
C LYS A 5 4.62 -20.91 5.76
N LYS A 6 5.44 -20.08 6.41
CA LYS A 6 5.28 -19.73 7.84
C LYS A 6 4.04 -18.89 8.09
N PHE A 7 3.67 -18.01 7.16
CA PHE A 7 2.59 -17.05 7.32
C PHE A 7 1.33 -17.37 6.50
N ASP A 8 1.26 -18.55 5.88
CA ASP A 8 0.15 -18.96 5.00
C ASP A 8 -1.21 -18.96 5.71
N ASN A 9 -1.23 -19.20 7.02
CA ASN A 9 -2.43 -19.15 7.86
C ASN A 9 -2.85 -17.73 8.28
N LEU A 10 -2.00 -16.73 8.06
CA LEU A 10 -2.22 -15.33 8.45
C LEU A 10 -2.50 -14.45 7.24
N CYS A 11 -1.72 -14.58 6.17
CA CYS A 11 -1.92 -13.83 4.95
C CYS A 11 -1.30 -14.51 3.73
N LYS A 12 -1.87 -14.19 2.55
CA LYS A 12 -1.25 -14.54 1.28
C LYS A 12 -0.06 -13.61 1.01
N LEU A 13 1.14 -14.16 1.09
CA LEU A 13 2.37 -13.46 0.69
C LEU A 13 2.59 -13.60 -0.82
N SER A 14 2.48 -12.49 -1.55
CA SER A 14 2.63 -12.38 -3.00
C SER A 14 3.33 -11.07 -3.36
N ASP A 15 3.96 -11.00 -4.53
CA ASP A 15 4.61 -9.78 -5.03
C ASP A 15 3.59 -8.71 -5.45
N PHE A 16 2.40 -9.18 -5.83
CA PHE A 16 1.21 -8.38 -6.10
C PHE A 16 -0.01 -9.07 -5.48
N LEU A 17 -0.88 -8.29 -4.84
CA LEU A 17 -2.12 -8.78 -4.25
C LEU A 17 -3.27 -7.83 -4.62
N GLU A 18 -4.40 -8.41 -5.02
CA GLU A 18 -5.65 -7.70 -5.22
C GLU A 18 -6.62 -8.06 -4.11
N LEU A 19 -7.35 -7.06 -3.61
CA LEU A 19 -8.36 -7.20 -2.58
C LEU A 19 -9.60 -6.42 -3.01
N ASP A 20 -10.76 -6.96 -2.68
CA ASP A 20 -12.03 -6.25 -2.70
C ASP A 20 -12.55 -6.21 -1.26
N TYR A 21 -12.82 -5.01 -0.75
CA TYR A 21 -13.44 -4.85 0.56
C TYR A 21 -14.56 -3.83 0.49
N LYS A 22 -15.81 -4.29 0.70
CA LYS A 22 -17.01 -3.48 0.58
C LYS A 22 -17.12 -2.76 -0.78
N GLY A 23 -16.64 -3.41 -1.86
CA GLY A 23 -16.63 -2.85 -3.21
C GLY A 23 -15.48 -1.89 -3.49
N ILE A 24 -14.59 -1.65 -2.52
CA ILE A 24 -13.36 -0.87 -2.71
C ILE A 24 -12.30 -1.83 -3.28
N LYS A 25 -11.84 -1.53 -4.50
CA LYS A 25 -10.78 -2.28 -5.17
C LYS A 25 -9.42 -1.79 -4.71
N ILE A 26 -8.65 -2.68 -4.10
CA ILE A 26 -7.35 -2.36 -3.52
C ILE A 26 -6.30 -3.23 -4.19
N SER A 27 -5.24 -2.60 -4.69
CA SER A 27 -4.01 -3.30 -5.05
C SER A 27 -2.96 -3.09 -3.98
N VAL A 28 -2.18 -4.12 -3.69
CA VAL A 28 -1.01 -4.08 -2.83
C VAL A 28 0.18 -4.50 -3.67
N TYR A 29 1.08 -3.57 -3.91
CA TYR A 29 2.30 -3.76 -4.68
C TYR A 29 3.43 -3.04 -3.98
N HIS A 30 4.54 -3.70 -3.66
CA HIS A 30 5.61 -3.04 -2.91
C HIS A 30 6.18 -1.78 -3.59
N GLY A 31 6.01 -1.62 -4.91
CA GLY A 31 6.43 -0.40 -5.62
C GLY A 31 7.87 -0.45 -6.14
N THR A 32 8.45 -1.65 -6.31
CA THR A 32 9.85 -1.85 -6.72
C THR A 32 10.16 -1.38 -8.14
N ILE A 33 9.14 -1.34 -9.01
CA ILE A 33 9.25 -0.93 -10.41
C ILE A 33 8.29 0.25 -10.62
N PRO A 34 8.81 1.49 -10.72
CA PRO A 34 7.98 2.69 -10.85
C PRO A 34 7.01 2.65 -12.03
N PHE A 35 7.40 2.04 -13.14
CA PHE A 35 6.53 1.89 -14.32
C PHE A 35 5.25 1.10 -14.00
N ILE A 36 5.34 0.02 -13.21
CA ILE A 36 4.17 -0.78 -12.83
C ILE A 36 3.26 0.03 -11.91
N LEU A 37 3.83 0.75 -10.95
CA LEU A 37 3.04 1.62 -10.05
C LEU A 37 2.29 2.70 -10.84
N ASN A 38 2.95 3.33 -11.82
CA ASN A 38 2.31 4.32 -12.69
C ASN A 38 1.22 3.69 -13.56
N ALA A 39 1.46 2.52 -14.16
CA ALA A 39 0.46 1.83 -14.96
C ALA A 39 -0.77 1.42 -14.15
N LEU A 40 -0.58 0.96 -12.91
CA LEU A 40 -1.68 0.66 -11.99
C LEU A 40 -2.50 1.91 -11.69
N ALA A 41 -1.84 3.03 -11.39
CA ALA A 41 -2.52 4.29 -11.11
C ALA A 41 -3.25 4.83 -12.34
N GLU A 42 -2.64 4.83 -13.52
CA GLU A 42 -3.25 5.31 -14.76
C GLU A 42 -4.39 4.41 -15.25
N SER A 43 -4.37 3.12 -14.92
CA SER A 43 -5.44 2.19 -15.30
C SER A 43 -6.79 2.54 -14.68
N GLN A 44 -6.80 3.22 -13.53
CA GLN A 44 -8.00 3.54 -12.74
C GLN A 44 -8.84 2.29 -12.38
N ILE A 45 -8.23 1.10 -12.40
CA ILE A 45 -8.89 -0.16 -12.06
C ILE A 45 -9.12 -0.27 -10.54
N TYR A 46 -8.25 0.34 -9.74
CA TYR A 46 -8.26 0.28 -8.29
C TYR A 46 -8.61 1.64 -7.69
N ASP A 47 -9.41 1.63 -6.64
CA ASP A 47 -9.66 2.83 -5.83
C ASP A 47 -8.44 3.17 -4.99
N ILE A 48 -7.67 2.15 -4.57
CA ILE A 48 -6.50 2.28 -3.70
C ILE A 48 -5.33 1.43 -4.20
N ILE A 49 -4.14 2.02 -4.17
CA ILE A 49 -2.87 1.33 -4.37
C ILE A 49 -2.03 1.50 -3.11
N VAL A 50 -1.82 0.40 -2.38
CA VAL A 50 -0.89 0.35 -1.25
C VAL A 50 0.49 0.03 -1.78
N THR A 51 1.44 0.93 -1.52
CA THR A 51 2.83 0.81 -1.93
C THR A 51 3.79 0.87 -0.76
N GLY A 52 5.07 0.62 -1.02
CA GLY A 52 6.16 0.74 -0.06
C GLY A 52 7.45 1.14 -0.75
N HIS A 53 8.52 0.40 -0.49
CA HIS A 53 9.83 0.50 -1.14
C HIS A 53 10.65 1.77 -0.85
N THR A 54 10.05 2.95 -0.81
CA THR A 54 10.79 4.22 -0.62
C THR A 54 11.07 4.56 0.84
N HIS A 55 10.44 3.86 1.79
CA HIS A 55 10.47 4.14 3.24
C HIS A 55 9.91 5.51 3.65
N ARG A 56 9.39 6.30 2.71
CA ARG A 56 8.86 7.65 2.98
C ARG A 56 7.34 7.62 2.96
N PRO A 57 6.66 8.11 4.00
CA PRO A 57 5.21 8.20 3.99
C PRO A 57 4.76 9.15 2.89
N GLU A 58 3.79 8.71 2.10
CA GLU A 58 3.24 9.47 0.98
C GLU A 58 1.76 9.12 0.80
N ILE A 59 0.94 10.15 0.63
CA ILE A 59 -0.44 10.02 0.18
C ILE A 59 -0.55 10.84 -1.09
N LYS A 60 -0.88 10.19 -2.20
CA LYS A 60 -1.00 10.82 -3.51
C LYS A 60 -2.30 10.38 -4.16
N ARG A 61 -2.97 11.30 -4.84
CA ARG A 61 -4.15 10.98 -5.66
C ARG A 61 -3.83 11.20 -7.13
N ILE A 62 -4.18 10.22 -7.96
CA ILE A 62 -4.15 10.32 -9.43
C ILE A 62 -5.57 10.04 -9.91
N GLU A 63 -6.27 11.09 -10.33
CA GLU A 63 -7.70 11.05 -10.66
C GLU A 63 -8.51 10.40 -9.51
N ASN A 64 -9.13 9.25 -9.74
CA ASN A 64 -9.94 8.55 -8.75
C ASN A 64 -9.12 7.62 -7.85
N THR A 65 -7.89 7.30 -8.24
CA THR A 65 -7.03 6.34 -7.53
C THR A 65 -6.24 7.01 -6.40
N LEU A 66 -6.31 6.44 -5.21
CA LEU A 66 -5.53 6.85 -4.03
C LEU A 66 -4.30 5.95 -3.86
N ILE A 67 -3.10 6.52 -3.96
CA ILE A 67 -1.84 5.84 -3.68
C ILE A 67 -1.43 6.14 -2.24
N VAL A 68 -1.13 5.08 -1.48
CA VAL A 68 -0.75 5.17 -0.07
C VAL A 68 0.56 4.43 0.16
N ASN A 69 1.60 5.16 0.52
CA ASN A 69 2.82 4.63 1.10
C ASN A 69 2.82 4.93 2.60
N PRO A 70 2.77 3.93 3.49
CA PRO A 70 2.78 4.17 4.93
C PRO A 70 4.15 4.66 5.45
N GLY A 71 5.20 4.60 4.63
CA GLY A 71 6.57 4.82 5.04
C GLY A 71 7.20 3.54 5.60
N GLU A 72 8.03 3.68 6.62
CA GLU A 72 8.68 2.55 7.26
C GLU A 72 8.23 2.40 8.72
N CYS A 73 7.96 1.16 9.13
CA CYS A 73 7.62 0.86 10.52
C CYS A 73 8.87 0.78 11.42
N CYS A 74 10.05 0.46 10.85
CA CYS A 74 11.29 0.28 11.61
C CYS A 74 12.01 1.59 11.95
N GLY A 75 11.82 2.65 11.16
CA GLY A 75 12.47 3.94 11.35
C GLY A 75 13.97 3.98 11.04
N TYR A 76 14.52 2.96 10.36
CA TYR A 76 15.97 2.86 10.15
C TYR A 76 16.54 3.83 9.11
N LEU A 77 15.78 4.16 8.05
CA LEU A 77 16.30 4.99 6.96
C LEU A 77 15.97 6.47 7.12
N THR A 78 14.80 6.76 7.70
CA THR A 78 14.24 8.11 7.82
C THR A 78 14.25 8.63 9.26
N GLY A 79 14.46 7.75 10.24
CA GLY A 79 14.31 8.07 11.66
C GLY A 79 12.86 8.16 12.13
N LYS A 80 11.88 7.96 11.23
CA LYS A 80 10.45 8.04 11.54
C LYS A 80 9.81 6.66 11.39
N ARG A 81 9.05 6.25 12.39
CA ARG A 81 8.30 4.98 12.35
C ARG A 81 6.86 5.32 12.06
N THR A 82 6.38 5.02 10.87
CA THR A 82 5.04 5.44 10.45
C THR A 82 4.18 4.30 9.95
N ILE A 83 2.87 4.43 10.16
CA ILE A 83 1.81 3.59 9.59
C ILE A 83 0.74 4.47 8.94
N ALA A 84 -0.07 3.90 8.06
CA ALA A 84 -1.22 4.58 7.47
C ALA A 84 -2.53 3.97 7.98
N LEU A 85 -3.47 4.80 8.44
CA LEU A 85 -4.85 4.41 8.72
C LEU A 85 -5.77 4.90 7.61
N LEU A 86 -6.49 3.97 6.98
CA LEU A 86 -7.49 4.26 5.96
C LEU A 86 -8.90 4.13 6.56
N ASN A 87 -9.69 5.18 6.42
CA ASN A 87 -11.13 5.11 6.67
C ASN A 87 -11.85 4.70 5.39
N THR A 88 -12.45 3.50 5.38
CA THR A 88 -13.14 2.95 4.21
C THR A 88 -14.50 3.56 3.93
N GLU A 89 -15.06 4.38 4.83
CA GLU A 89 -16.37 5.02 4.63
C GLU A 89 -16.25 6.33 3.86
N ASN A 90 -15.17 7.07 4.05
CA ASN A 90 -14.94 8.37 3.42
C ASN A 90 -13.63 8.47 2.62
N MET A 91 -12.86 7.37 2.55
CA MET A 91 -11.58 7.26 1.84
C MET A 91 -10.50 8.24 2.33
N SER A 92 -10.61 8.74 3.57
CA SER A 92 -9.56 9.55 4.20
C SER A 92 -8.42 8.66 4.70
N VAL A 93 -7.19 9.15 4.58
CA VAL A 93 -5.99 8.46 5.07
C VAL A 93 -5.20 9.38 5.99
N GLU A 94 -4.75 8.83 7.11
CA GLU A 94 -3.88 9.51 8.08
C GLU A 94 -2.57 8.73 8.24
N ILE A 95 -1.44 9.45 8.25
CA ILE A 95 -0.13 8.88 8.61
C ILE A 95 0.09 9.11 10.10
N ILE A 96 0.34 8.04 10.85
CA ILE A 96 0.59 8.06 12.29
C ILE A 96 2.04 7.66 12.54
N GLU A 97 2.74 8.43 13.36
CA GLU A 97 4.07 8.08 13.87
C GLU A 97 3.96 7.27 15.17
N ILE A 98 4.76 6.19 15.30
CA ILE A 98 4.72 5.19 16.39
C ILE A 98 6.06 4.99 17.10
#